data_AF-A0A9N9HHE0-F1
#
_entry.id   AF-A0A9N9HHE0-F1
#
_cell.length_a   1.000
_cell.length_b   1.000
_cell.length_c   1.000
_cell.angle_alpha   90.00
_cell.angle_beta   90.00
_cell.angle_gamma   90.00
#
_symmetry.space_group_name_H-M   'P 1'
#
loop_
_entity.id
_entity.type
_entity.pdbx_description
1 polymer ?
#
loop_
_entity_poly.entity_id
_entity_poly.type
_entity_poly.pdbx_seq_one_letter_code
_entity_poly.pdbx_strand_id
1 'polypeptide(L)'
;MPSTDRQTALDLYKSSVELEDKLRQVSKQKPPYDKQVTTLRISLRDHYEKIILLDYELSQTKEVEQNLWRYVYYKFIEDYRKRIRNSSANSEKSKGTPRKLSGAFRSFLQEATGFYFDFIKKLAIHFGLKQLDPIIQKFGSTLEPTDISQCPYDDDIKQRVVLSCHKSLIFLGDLARYRELHNDKPRKNWSTACDYYNNARQLIPESGNPHNQLAVIATYNADDFAAVYHYYRSLVLRHPFLTAKDNISLLFQKAKKPSTDTSERVQENGSRRRFSHQRQASSPANSNKLRTGDATQSFFADFTRLHSILYLREDIESYLELKTLELNKLKELTQARLLDTDQLLKFTVINMAALFVIRHISSGEKVQSDNGQKAKNAHSKKVLVEKFAVLLILDTLSTLLEM
;
A
#
# COMPACT_ATOMS: atom_id res chain seq x y z
N MET A 1 -1.72 4.15 -36.69
CA MET A 1 -2.21 2.78 -36.51
C MET A 1 -2.98 2.33 -37.73
N PRO A 2 -2.76 1.10 -38.25
CA PRO A 2 -3.56 0.54 -39.34
C PRO A 2 -5.03 0.42 -38.93
N SER A 3 -5.97 0.73 -39.83
CA SER A 3 -7.41 0.67 -39.57
C SER A 3 -7.91 -0.72 -39.15
N THR A 4 -7.20 -1.78 -39.55
CA THR A 4 -7.51 -3.18 -39.26
C THR A 4 -7.30 -3.58 -37.80
N ASP A 5 -6.28 -3.02 -37.14
CA ASP A 5 -5.96 -3.35 -35.74
C ASP A 5 -7.01 -2.76 -34.80
N ARG A 6 -7.46 -1.54 -35.09
CA ARG A 6 -8.53 -0.87 -34.33
C ARG A 6 -9.86 -1.61 -34.43
N GLN A 7 -10.24 -2.05 -35.63
CA GLN A 7 -11.48 -2.82 -35.81
C GLN A 7 -11.40 -4.15 -35.05
N THR A 8 -10.27 -4.85 -35.14
CA THR A 8 -10.01 -6.08 -34.38
C THR A 8 -10.11 -5.84 -32.87
N ALA A 9 -9.54 -4.75 -32.35
CA ALA A 9 -9.61 -4.39 -30.95
C ALA A 9 -11.05 -4.06 -30.49
N LEU A 10 -11.85 -3.41 -31.33
CA LEU A 10 -13.27 -3.14 -31.05
C LEU A 10 -14.11 -4.42 -30.98
N ASP A 11 -13.87 -5.36 -31.88
CA ASP A 11 -14.61 -6.62 -31.90
C ASP A 11 -14.20 -7.53 -30.73
N LEU A 12 -12.91 -7.55 -30.37
CA LEU A 12 -12.43 -8.16 -29.13
C LEU A 12 -13.07 -7.52 -27.90
N TYR A 13 -13.23 -6.19 -27.88
CA TYR A 13 -13.87 -5.50 -26.77
C TYR A 13 -15.34 -5.90 -26.62
N LYS A 14 -16.12 -5.93 -27.70
CA LYS A 14 -17.51 -6.42 -27.66
C LYS A 14 -17.58 -7.85 -27.12
N SER A 15 -16.71 -8.73 -27.61
CA SER A 15 -16.61 -10.11 -27.12
C SER A 15 -16.22 -10.18 -25.64
N SER A 16 -15.33 -9.29 -25.17
CA SER A 16 -14.91 -9.23 -23.76
C SER A 16 -16.06 -8.85 -22.82
N VAL A 17 -16.98 -7.96 -23.25
CA VAL A 17 -18.17 -7.59 -22.48
C VAL A 17 -19.10 -8.80 -22.31
N GLU A 18 -19.33 -9.56 -23.37
CA GLU A 18 -20.12 -10.80 -23.29
C GLU A 18 -19.45 -11.86 -22.41
N LEU A 19 -18.12 -12.01 -22.50
CA LEU A 19 -17.36 -12.91 -21.65
C LEU A 19 -17.41 -12.51 -20.18
N GLU A 20 -17.37 -11.22 -19.87
CA GLU A 20 -17.54 -10.71 -18.51
C GLU A 20 -18.91 -11.08 -17.94
N ASP A 21 -19.98 -10.89 -18.71
CA ASP A 21 -21.34 -11.25 -18.31
C ASP A 21 -21.46 -12.75 -18.04
N LYS A 22 -20.94 -13.58 -18.95
CA LYS A 22 -20.90 -15.05 -18.80
C LYS A 22 -20.12 -15.45 -17.56
N LEU A 23 -18.91 -14.90 -17.36
CA LEU A 23 -18.08 -15.15 -16.18
C LEU A 23 -18.81 -14.77 -14.89
N ARG A 24 -19.46 -13.60 -14.86
CA ARG A 24 -20.24 -13.13 -13.71
C ARG A 24 -21.39 -14.08 -13.37
N GLN A 25 -22.10 -14.60 -14.37
CA GLN A 25 -23.20 -15.55 -14.16
C GLN A 25 -22.68 -16.89 -13.61
N VAL A 26 -21.64 -17.47 -14.21
CA VAL A 26 -21.08 -18.75 -13.78
C VAL A 26 -20.46 -18.64 -12.37
N SER A 27 -19.76 -17.54 -12.06
CA SER A 27 -19.16 -17.32 -10.74
C SER A 27 -20.16 -17.15 -9.59
N LYS A 28 -21.45 -16.90 -9.88
CA LYS A 28 -22.50 -16.92 -8.84
C LYS A 28 -22.82 -18.35 -8.36
N GLN A 29 -22.67 -19.33 -9.25
CA GLN A 29 -23.08 -20.72 -9.01
C GLN A 29 -21.89 -21.62 -8.67
N LYS A 30 -20.70 -21.30 -9.19
CA LYS A 30 -19.51 -22.14 -9.10
C LYS A 30 -18.38 -21.47 -8.33
N PRO A 31 -17.51 -22.26 -7.65
CA PRO A 31 -16.36 -21.72 -6.94
C PRO A 31 -15.30 -21.16 -7.91
N PRO A 32 -14.39 -20.31 -7.42
CA PRO A 32 -13.38 -19.65 -8.25
C PRO A 32 -12.32 -20.59 -8.85
N TYR A 33 -12.20 -21.81 -8.32
CA TYR A 33 -11.30 -22.87 -8.79
C TYR A 33 -12.00 -23.89 -9.71
N ASP A 34 -13.27 -23.64 -10.08
CA ASP A 34 -13.96 -24.45 -11.09
C ASP A 34 -13.29 -24.29 -12.46
N LYS A 35 -13.26 -25.38 -13.25
CA LYS A 35 -12.62 -25.38 -14.57
C LYS A 35 -13.27 -24.39 -15.53
N GLN A 36 -14.61 -24.34 -15.59
CA GLN A 36 -15.32 -23.43 -16.49
C GLN A 36 -15.06 -21.97 -16.12
N VAL A 37 -15.09 -21.66 -14.82
CA VAL A 37 -14.78 -20.32 -14.31
C VAL A 37 -13.34 -19.93 -14.68
N THR A 38 -12.40 -20.85 -14.51
CA THR A 38 -10.98 -20.63 -14.83
C THR A 38 -10.78 -20.38 -16.33
N THR A 39 -11.39 -21.19 -17.20
CA THR A 39 -11.30 -21.03 -18.66
C THR A 39 -11.88 -19.68 -19.12
N LEU A 40 -13.07 -19.30 -18.64
CA LEU A 40 -13.69 -18.02 -18.99
C LEU A 40 -12.83 -16.84 -18.50
N ARG A 41 -12.28 -16.92 -17.29
CA ARG A 41 -11.40 -15.88 -16.73
C ARG A 41 -10.12 -15.72 -17.53
N ILE A 42 -9.47 -16.83 -17.92
CA ILE A 42 -8.25 -16.80 -18.74
C ILE A 42 -8.55 -16.24 -20.14
N SER A 43 -9.66 -16.65 -20.76
CA SER A 43 -10.08 -16.08 -22.06
C SER A 43 -10.34 -14.57 -21.97
N LEU A 44 -11.01 -14.10 -20.92
CA LEU A 44 -11.22 -12.67 -20.69
C LEU A 44 -9.90 -11.91 -20.49
N ARG A 45 -8.96 -12.49 -19.71
CA ARG A 45 -7.61 -11.95 -19.53
C ARG A 45 -6.89 -11.77 -20.87
N ASP A 46 -6.90 -12.80 -21.71
CA ASP A 46 -6.20 -12.81 -22.99
C ASP A 46 -6.82 -11.80 -23.98
N HIS A 47 -8.15 -11.64 -23.95
CA HIS A 47 -8.83 -10.59 -24.73
C HIS A 47 -8.38 -9.19 -24.29
N TYR A 48 -8.38 -8.92 -22.97
CA TYR A 48 -7.95 -7.62 -22.46
C TYR A 48 -6.48 -7.32 -22.75
N GLU A 49 -5.57 -8.29 -22.57
CA GLU A 49 -4.16 -8.14 -22.95
C GLU A 49 -4.01 -7.81 -24.44
N LYS A 50 -4.70 -8.56 -25.31
CA LYS A 50 -4.64 -8.36 -26.75
C LYS A 50 -5.18 -6.99 -27.18
N ILE A 51 -6.27 -6.51 -26.56
CA ILE A 51 -6.81 -5.17 -26.83
C ILE A 51 -5.78 -4.10 -26.48
N ILE A 52 -5.11 -4.19 -25.32
CA ILE A 52 -4.09 -3.22 -24.88
C ILE A 52 -2.91 -3.15 -25.86
N LEU A 53 -2.49 -4.29 -26.42
CA LEU A 53 -1.38 -4.37 -27.37
C LEU A 53 -1.76 -4.00 -28.81
N LEU A 54 -3.04 -4.10 -29.19
CA LEU A 54 -3.51 -3.73 -30.54
C LEU A 54 -3.88 -2.25 -30.65
N ASP A 55 -4.59 -1.69 -29.65
CA ASP A 55 -5.01 -0.29 -29.64
C ASP A 55 -5.01 0.22 -28.19
N TYR A 56 -3.87 0.79 -27.78
CA TYR A 56 -3.70 1.31 -26.42
C TYR A 56 -4.68 2.45 -26.11
N GLU A 57 -4.95 3.35 -27.07
CA GLU A 57 -5.90 4.47 -26.90
C GLU A 57 -7.33 3.99 -26.65
N LEU A 58 -7.78 3.02 -27.43
CA LEU A 58 -9.06 2.36 -27.20
C LEU A 58 -9.09 1.72 -25.81
N SER A 59 -8.00 1.06 -25.41
CA SER A 59 -7.89 0.39 -24.12
C SER A 59 -8.05 1.38 -22.94
N GLN A 60 -7.50 2.59 -23.05
CA GLN A 60 -7.67 3.64 -22.05
C GLN A 60 -9.09 4.18 -22.04
N THR A 61 -9.64 4.49 -23.22
CA THR A 61 -11.02 5.00 -23.37
C THR A 61 -12.06 4.04 -22.80
N LYS A 62 -11.82 2.73 -22.89
CA LYS A 62 -12.71 1.67 -22.42
C LYS A 62 -12.32 1.10 -21.05
N GLU A 63 -11.34 1.70 -20.38
CA GLU A 63 -10.83 1.27 -19.06
C GLU A 63 -10.43 -0.22 -19.01
N VAL A 64 -9.91 -0.75 -20.11
CA VAL A 64 -9.61 -2.18 -20.28
C VAL A 64 -8.63 -2.69 -19.24
N GLU A 65 -7.55 -1.94 -18.97
CA GLU A 65 -6.54 -2.30 -17.97
C GLU A 65 -7.13 -2.34 -16.54
N GLN A 66 -8.01 -1.39 -16.21
CA GLN A 66 -8.68 -1.37 -14.90
C GLN A 66 -9.62 -2.56 -14.76
N ASN A 67 -10.37 -2.87 -15.81
CA ASN A 67 -11.30 -4.00 -15.85
C ASN A 67 -10.56 -5.35 -15.84
N LEU A 68 -9.39 -5.44 -16.47
CA LEU A 68 -8.48 -6.58 -16.36
C LEU A 68 -8.13 -6.86 -14.90
N TRP A 69 -7.59 -5.89 -14.15
CA TRP A 69 -7.31 -6.10 -12.73
C TRP A 69 -8.59 -6.43 -11.94
N ARG A 70 -9.65 -5.64 -12.12
CA ARG A 70 -10.89 -5.74 -11.32
C ARG A 70 -11.58 -7.10 -11.50
N TYR A 71 -11.83 -7.51 -12.74
CA TYR A 71 -12.70 -8.63 -13.07
C TYR A 71 -11.95 -9.95 -13.23
N VAL A 72 -10.70 -9.91 -13.70
CA VAL A 72 -9.89 -11.13 -13.83
C VAL A 72 -9.23 -11.48 -12.50
N TYR A 73 -8.76 -10.51 -11.71
CA TYR A 73 -7.95 -10.79 -10.53
C TYR A 73 -8.61 -10.40 -9.21
N TYR A 74 -8.89 -9.11 -8.99
CA TYR A 74 -9.26 -8.59 -7.68
C TYR A 74 -10.56 -9.18 -7.12
N LYS A 75 -11.63 -9.30 -7.94
CA LYS A 75 -12.87 -9.97 -7.53
C LYS A 75 -12.63 -11.42 -7.08
N PHE A 76 -11.75 -12.14 -7.76
CA PHE A 76 -11.41 -13.52 -7.42
C PHE A 76 -10.56 -13.60 -6.16
N ILE A 77 -9.61 -12.68 -5.95
CA ILE A 77 -8.85 -12.55 -4.70
C ILE A 77 -9.83 -12.39 -3.53
N GLU A 78 -10.79 -11.47 -3.62
CA GLU A 78 -11.75 -11.24 -2.55
C GLU A 78 -12.67 -12.45 -2.32
N ASP A 79 -13.10 -13.16 -3.36
CA ASP A 79 -13.89 -14.39 -3.21
C ASP A 79 -13.09 -15.50 -2.52
N TYR A 80 -11.85 -15.76 -2.95
CA TYR A 80 -10.95 -16.71 -2.27
C TYR A 80 -10.76 -16.34 -0.79
N ARG A 81 -10.46 -15.06 -0.50
CA ARG A 81 -10.27 -14.57 0.88
C ARG A 81 -11.51 -14.73 1.73
N LYS A 82 -12.71 -14.45 1.18
CA LYS A 82 -13.99 -14.62 1.87
C LYS A 82 -14.22 -16.10 2.20
N ARG A 83 -14.02 -17.00 1.24
CA ARG A 83 -14.22 -18.44 1.43
C ARG A 83 -13.23 -19.04 2.43
N ILE A 84 -11.96 -18.64 2.39
CA ILE A 84 -10.94 -19.08 3.35
C ILE A 84 -11.33 -18.67 4.77
N ARG A 85 -11.76 -17.42 4.96
CA ARG A 85 -12.19 -16.90 6.26
C ARG A 85 -13.40 -17.65 6.82
N ASN A 86 -14.40 -17.92 5.99
CA ASN A 86 -15.59 -18.66 6.38
C ASN A 86 -15.25 -20.12 6.72
N SER A 87 -14.31 -20.73 5.99
CA SER A 87 -13.85 -22.09 6.27
C SER A 87 -13.07 -22.19 7.58
N SER A 88 -12.30 -21.15 7.95
CA SER A 88 -11.58 -21.12 9.23
C SER A 88 -12.49 -20.88 10.44
N ALA A 89 -13.65 -20.24 10.27
CA ALA A 89 -14.60 -20.01 11.36
C ALA A 89 -15.42 -21.25 11.72
N ASN A 90 -15.62 -22.18 10.77
CA ASN A 90 -16.44 -23.39 10.93
C ASN A 90 -15.59 -24.64 11.24
N SER A 91 -14.41 -24.49 11.85
CA SER A 91 -13.34 -25.49 11.91
C SER A 91 -13.61 -26.74 12.76
N GLU A 92 -14.79 -26.89 13.39
CA GLU A 92 -15.12 -28.13 14.11
C GLU A 92 -15.42 -29.33 13.20
N LYS A 93 -15.68 -29.15 11.88
CA LYS A 93 -16.22 -30.26 11.04
C LYS A 93 -15.49 -30.62 9.73
N SER A 94 -14.42 -29.96 9.27
CA SER A 94 -13.71 -30.45 8.06
C SER A 94 -12.23 -30.06 7.96
N LYS A 95 -11.32 -31.04 8.10
CA LYS A 95 -9.86 -30.85 7.95
C LYS A 95 -9.35 -30.91 6.49
N GLY A 96 -10.14 -31.43 5.54
CA GLY A 96 -9.70 -31.66 4.14
C GLY A 96 -9.99 -30.52 3.15
N THR A 97 -11.16 -29.88 3.26
CA THR A 97 -11.63 -28.77 2.42
C THR A 97 -10.78 -27.49 2.49
N PRO A 98 -10.26 -27.07 3.66
CA PRO A 98 -9.46 -25.85 3.78
C PRO A 98 -8.14 -25.91 3.00
N ARG A 99 -7.47 -27.07 2.99
CA ARG A 99 -6.13 -27.23 2.39
C ARG A 99 -6.19 -27.17 0.86
N LYS A 100 -7.24 -27.74 0.24
CA LYS A 100 -7.47 -27.66 -1.21
C LYS A 100 -7.77 -26.23 -1.67
N LEU A 101 -8.57 -25.48 -0.90
CA LEU A 101 -8.90 -24.08 -1.19
C LEU A 101 -7.66 -23.17 -1.09
N SER A 102 -6.86 -23.31 -0.04
CA SER A 102 -5.61 -22.56 0.12
C SER A 102 -4.60 -22.89 -1.00
N GLY A 103 -4.50 -24.17 -1.38
CA GLY A 103 -3.69 -24.60 -2.51
C GLY A 103 -4.12 -23.96 -3.83
N ALA A 104 -5.43 -23.99 -4.13
CA ALA A 104 -5.99 -23.36 -5.32
C ALA A 104 -5.76 -21.85 -5.35
N PHE A 105 -5.90 -21.17 -4.20
CA PHE A 105 -5.64 -19.74 -4.10
C PHE A 105 -4.15 -19.42 -4.36
N ARG A 106 -3.23 -20.24 -3.82
CA ARG A 106 -1.79 -20.08 -4.07
C ARG A 106 -1.46 -20.22 -5.56
N SER A 107 -2.03 -21.23 -6.23
CA SER A 107 -1.85 -21.43 -7.67
C SER A 107 -2.42 -20.26 -8.48
N PHE A 108 -3.60 -19.75 -8.11
CA PHE A 108 -4.19 -18.57 -8.73
C PHE A 108 -3.30 -17.32 -8.57
N LEU A 109 -2.76 -17.06 -7.37
CA LEU A 109 -1.86 -15.94 -7.15
C LEU A 109 -0.54 -16.08 -7.93
N GLN A 110 -0.03 -17.31 -8.06
CA GLN A 110 1.16 -17.59 -8.85
C GLN A 110 0.93 -17.34 -10.35
N GLU A 111 -0.21 -17.79 -10.90
CA GLU A 111 -0.60 -17.50 -12.28
C GLU A 111 -0.74 -16.00 -12.52
N ALA A 112 -1.42 -15.27 -11.63
CA ALA A 112 -1.56 -13.83 -11.72
C ALA A 112 -0.21 -13.11 -11.68
N THR A 113 0.72 -13.60 -10.85
CA THR A 113 2.08 -13.07 -10.76
C THR A 113 2.83 -13.28 -12.09
N GLY A 114 2.76 -14.48 -12.66
CA GLY A 114 3.35 -14.78 -13.97
C GLY A 114 2.79 -13.90 -15.09
N PHE A 115 1.47 -13.73 -15.12
CA PHE A 115 0.83 -12.85 -16.09
C PHE A 115 1.34 -11.41 -16.01
N TYR A 116 1.35 -10.77 -14.83
CA TYR A 116 1.78 -9.38 -14.73
C TYR A 116 3.28 -9.18 -15.00
N PHE A 117 4.12 -10.19 -14.72
CA PHE A 117 5.50 -10.19 -15.16
C PHE A 117 5.62 -10.17 -16.68
N ASP A 118 4.96 -11.13 -17.35
CA ASP A 118 4.97 -11.23 -18.81
C ASP A 118 4.33 -10.01 -19.46
N PHE A 119 3.29 -9.45 -18.86
CA PHE A 119 2.59 -8.26 -19.33
C PHE A 119 3.49 -7.03 -19.32
N ILE A 120 4.22 -6.76 -18.21
CA ILE A 120 5.22 -5.68 -18.15
C ILE A 120 6.29 -5.87 -19.23
N LYS A 121 6.78 -7.12 -19.40
CA LYS A 121 7.79 -7.44 -20.42
C LYS A 121 7.26 -7.16 -21.84
N LYS A 122 6.05 -7.62 -22.17
CA LYS A 122 5.41 -7.39 -23.46
C LYS A 122 5.19 -5.91 -23.73
N LEU A 123 4.72 -5.14 -22.74
CA LEU A 123 4.57 -3.69 -22.87
C LEU A 123 5.93 -3.00 -23.10
N ALA A 124 6.96 -3.37 -22.34
CA ALA A 124 8.28 -2.78 -22.51
C ALA A 124 8.86 -3.02 -23.91
N ILE A 125 8.74 -4.26 -24.43
CA ILE A 125 9.20 -4.60 -25.77
C ILE A 125 8.36 -3.89 -26.84
N HIS A 126 7.02 -3.99 -26.75
CA HIS A 126 6.10 -3.48 -27.77
C HIS A 126 6.18 -1.96 -27.94
N PHE A 127 6.35 -1.22 -26.84
CA PHE A 127 6.40 0.24 -26.83
C PHE A 127 7.83 0.81 -26.70
N GLY A 128 8.87 -0.04 -26.68
CA GLY A 128 10.28 0.37 -26.63
C GLY A 128 10.68 1.09 -25.33
N LEU A 129 10.22 0.62 -24.17
CA LEU A 129 10.40 1.28 -22.87
C LEU A 129 11.69 0.87 -22.15
N LYS A 130 12.84 1.39 -22.60
CA LYS A 130 14.18 1.04 -22.06
C LYS A 130 14.33 1.30 -20.54
N GLN A 131 13.58 2.24 -19.98
CA GLN A 131 13.62 2.50 -18.54
C GLN A 131 13.10 1.33 -17.67
N LEU A 132 12.44 0.33 -18.28
CA LEU A 132 12.00 -0.88 -17.59
C LEU A 132 13.09 -1.97 -17.53
N ASP A 133 14.19 -1.85 -18.27
CA ASP A 133 15.24 -2.88 -18.36
C ASP A 133 15.79 -3.29 -16.99
N PRO A 134 16.15 -2.37 -16.07
CA PRO A 134 16.64 -2.76 -14.75
C PRO A 134 15.61 -3.51 -13.92
N ILE A 135 14.32 -3.25 -14.13
CA ILE A 135 13.22 -3.93 -13.43
C ILE A 135 13.04 -5.34 -13.99
N ILE A 136 13.09 -5.49 -15.31
CA ILE A 136 12.96 -6.78 -16.00
C ILE A 136 14.14 -7.70 -15.69
N GLN A 137 15.36 -7.15 -15.62
CA GLN A 137 16.55 -7.88 -15.18
C GLN A 137 16.41 -8.45 -13.77
N LYS A 138 15.85 -7.67 -12.83
CA LYS A 138 15.55 -8.15 -11.47
C LYS A 138 14.54 -9.30 -11.44
N PHE A 139 13.72 -9.46 -12.49
CA PHE A 139 12.80 -10.60 -12.63
C PHE A 139 13.47 -11.85 -13.20
N GLY A 140 14.80 -11.82 -13.42
CA GLY A 140 15.55 -12.94 -13.98
C GLY A 140 15.35 -13.11 -15.49
N SER A 141 14.96 -12.03 -16.18
CA SER A 141 14.83 -12.00 -17.64
C SER A 141 15.70 -10.91 -18.23
N THR A 142 16.37 -11.21 -19.34
CA THR A 142 16.99 -10.19 -20.19
C THR A 142 16.04 -9.84 -21.32
N LEU A 143 15.98 -8.57 -21.68
CA LEU A 143 15.45 -8.18 -22.99
C LEU A 143 16.60 -8.33 -23.97
N GLU A 144 16.43 -9.19 -24.98
CA GLU A 144 17.36 -9.18 -26.10
C GLU A 144 17.31 -7.80 -26.75
N PRO A 145 18.46 -7.21 -27.14
CA PRO A 145 18.49 -5.98 -27.91
C PRO A 145 17.72 -6.24 -29.21
N THR A 146 16.45 -5.87 -29.23
CA THR A 146 15.70 -5.83 -30.48
C THR A 146 16.23 -4.59 -31.20
N ASP A 147 16.42 -4.64 -32.51
CA ASP A 147 16.71 -3.45 -33.32
C ASP A 147 15.47 -2.53 -33.27
N ILE A 148 15.25 -1.83 -32.15
CA ILE A 148 14.17 -0.86 -31.94
C ILE A 148 14.54 0.45 -32.64
N SER A 149 15.11 0.37 -33.84
CA SER A 149 15.65 1.54 -34.54
C SER A 149 14.55 2.52 -34.93
N GLN A 150 13.26 2.13 -34.92
CA GLN A 150 12.11 3.04 -35.02
C GLN A 150 10.88 2.48 -34.28
N CYS A 151 10.74 2.76 -32.98
CA CYS A 151 9.47 2.53 -32.29
C CYS A 151 8.45 3.59 -32.75
N PRO A 152 7.30 3.22 -33.34
CA PRO A 152 6.38 4.16 -34.00
C PRO A 152 5.51 4.98 -33.03
N TYR A 153 5.68 4.78 -31.72
CA TYR A 153 4.88 5.42 -30.68
C TYR A 153 5.51 6.74 -30.23
N ASP A 154 4.69 7.78 -30.10
CA ASP A 154 5.09 9.04 -29.49
C ASP A 154 5.43 8.88 -28.00
N ASP A 155 6.11 9.87 -27.44
CA ASP A 155 6.57 9.84 -26.04
C ASP A 155 5.41 9.94 -25.04
N ASP A 156 4.27 10.50 -25.45
CA ASP A 156 3.08 10.65 -24.63
C ASP A 156 2.40 9.29 -24.39
N ILE A 157 2.23 8.48 -25.44
CA ILE A 157 1.78 7.08 -25.34
C ILE A 157 2.78 6.28 -24.51
N LYS A 158 4.09 6.39 -24.77
CA LYS A 158 5.11 5.67 -23.99
C LYS A 158 5.00 6.01 -22.50
N GLN A 159 4.85 7.29 -22.16
CA GLN A 159 4.69 7.70 -20.77
C GLN A 159 3.42 7.14 -20.12
N ARG A 160 2.29 7.09 -20.86
CA ARG A 160 1.09 6.41 -20.36
C ARG A 160 1.30 4.90 -20.14
N VAL A 161 1.99 4.22 -21.06
CA VAL A 161 2.29 2.79 -20.90
C VAL A 161 3.23 2.55 -19.72
N VAL A 162 4.17 3.46 -19.44
CA VAL A 162 4.99 3.42 -18.21
C VAL A 162 4.10 3.50 -16.96
N LEU A 163 3.04 4.30 -16.98
CA LEU A 163 2.05 4.32 -15.88
C LEU A 163 1.30 2.97 -15.76
N SER A 164 1.02 2.29 -16.87
CA SER A 164 0.46 0.92 -16.86
C SER A 164 1.44 -0.09 -16.23
N CYS A 165 2.74 0.01 -16.54
CA CYS A 165 3.77 -0.80 -15.89
C CYS A 165 3.89 -0.50 -14.39
N HIS A 166 3.81 0.78 -14.00
CA HIS A 166 3.79 1.20 -12.60
C HIS A 166 2.60 0.58 -11.82
N LYS A 167 1.39 0.64 -12.38
CA LYS A 167 0.20 -0.02 -11.80
C LYS A 167 0.40 -1.53 -11.69
N SER A 168 0.95 -2.16 -12.73
CA SER A 168 1.26 -3.60 -12.75
C SER A 168 2.26 -4.00 -11.66
N LEU A 169 3.27 -3.18 -11.36
CA LEU A 169 4.19 -3.39 -10.24
C LEU A 169 3.47 -3.30 -8.89
N ILE A 170 2.51 -2.39 -8.72
CA ILE A 170 1.68 -2.33 -7.51
C ILE A 170 0.85 -3.62 -7.37
N PHE A 171 0.25 -4.10 -8.47
CA PHE A 171 -0.49 -5.36 -8.47
C PHE A 171 0.39 -6.57 -8.12
N LEU A 172 1.63 -6.64 -8.64
CA LEU A 172 2.60 -7.66 -8.24
C LEU A 172 2.92 -7.60 -6.73
N GLY A 173 3.07 -6.40 -6.18
CA GLY A 173 3.21 -6.18 -4.74
C GLY A 173 2.01 -6.68 -3.94
N ASP A 174 0.80 -6.40 -4.41
CA ASP A 174 -0.44 -6.86 -3.79
C ASP A 174 -0.55 -8.39 -3.82
N LEU A 175 -0.24 -9.02 -4.96
CA LEU A 175 -0.23 -10.47 -5.14
C LEU A 175 0.77 -11.15 -4.19
N ALA A 176 2.00 -10.60 -4.08
CA ALA A 176 3.01 -11.09 -3.13
C ALA A 176 2.55 -10.93 -1.68
N ARG A 177 1.91 -9.79 -1.34
CA ARG A 177 1.33 -9.56 -0.01
C ARG A 177 0.22 -10.56 0.31
N TYR A 178 -0.70 -10.82 -0.61
CA TYR A 178 -1.76 -11.81 -0.38
C TYR A 178 -1.21 -13.22 -0.24
N ARG A 179 -0.21 -13.59 -1.04
CA ARG A 179 0.48 -14.88 -0.92
C ARG A 179 1.08 -15.06 0.47
N GLU A 180 1.73 -14.03 0.99
CA GLU A 180 2.37 -14.11 2.30
C GLU A 180 1.35 -14.09 3.45
N LEU A 181 0.28 -13.30 3.34
CA LEU A 181 -0.80 -13.28 4.33
C LEU A 181 -1.44 -14.66 4.52
N HIS A 182 -1.60 -15.41 3.43
CA HIS A 182 -2.20 -16.76 3.42
C HIS A 182 -1.18 -17.90 3.50
N ASN A 183 0.09 -17.59 3.76
CA ASN A 183 1.12 -18.59 4.06
C ASN A 183 0.96 -19.10 5.50
N ASP A 184 1.12 -20.39 5.76
CA ASP A 184 0.97 -20.95 7.11
C ASP A 184 2.18 -20.67 8.02
N LYS A 185 3.25 -20.07 7.49
CA LYS A 185 4.44 -19.70 8.27
C LYS A 185 4.12 -18.66 9.35
N PRO A 186 4.61 -18.84 10.59
CA PRO A 186 4.37 -17.89 11.69
C PRO A 186 5.06 -16.56 11.44
N ARG A 187 6.30 -16.59 10.93
CA ARG A 187 7.04 -15.40 10.53
C ARG A 187 6.79 -15.11 9.07
N LYS A 188 6.17 -13.95 8.81
CA LYS A 188 5.89 -13.47 7.46
C LYS A 188 7.13 -12.80 6.87
N ASN A 189 7.39 -13.07 5.59
CA ASN A 189 8.42 -12.39 4.82
C ASN A 189 7.78 -11.51 3.73
N TRP A 190 7.80 -10.20 3.96
CA TRP A 190 7.23 -9.21 3.04
C TRP A 190 8.22 -8.69 1.99
N SER A 191 9.47 -9.17 1.96
CA SER A 191 10.55 -8.61 1.13
C SER A 191 10.12 -8.51 -0.34
N THR A 192 9.56 -9.57 -0.91
CA THR A 192 9.11 -9.57 -2.31
C THR A 192 8.03 -8.51 -2.58
N ALA A 193 7.08 -8.32 -1.66
CA ALA A 193 6.06 -7.28 -1.84
C ALA A 193 6.68 -5.89 -1.76
N CYS A 194 7.59 -5.67 -0.81
CA CYS A 194 8.35 -4.42 -0.69
C CYS A 194 9.19 -4.12 -1.94
N ASP A 195 9.84 -5.12 -2.52
CA ASP A 195 10.65 -4.96 -3.73
C ASP A 195 9.80 -4.46 -4.90
N TYR A 196 8.61 -5.03 -5.10
CA TYR A 196 7.68 -4.55 -6.13
C TYR A 196 7.20 -3.12 -5.89
N TYR A 197 6.79 -2.79 -4.67
CA TYR A 197 6.37 -1.42 -4.35
C TYR A 197 7.53 -0.43 -4.49
N ASN A 198 8.76 -0.83 -4.15
CA ASN A 198 9.95 0.01 -4.33
C ASN A 198 10.32 0.18 -5.81
N ASN A 199 10.20 -0.87 -6.64
CA ASN A 199 10.35 -0.72 -8.08
C ASN A 199 9.27 0.21 -8.65
N ALA A 200 8.02 0.14 -8.17
CA ALA A 200 6.95 1.07 -8.55
C ALA A 200 7.28 2.52 -8.14
N ARG A 201 7.85 2.73 -6.95
CA ARG A 201 8.33 4.06 -6.46
C ARG A 201 9.48 4.60 -7.31
N GLN A 202 10.41 3.75 -7.72
CA GLN A 202 11.52 4.18 -8.58
C GLN A 202 11.01 4.56 -9.97
N LEU A 203 10.03 3.81 -10.50
CA LEU A 203 9.47 4.07 -11.82
C LEU A 203 8.66 5.38 -11.86
N ILE A 204 7.81 5.63 -10.85
CA ILE A 204 7.03 6.88 -10.73
C ILE A 204 7.16 7.42 -9.29
N PRO A 205 8.20 8.22 -9.00
CA PRO A 205 8.47 8.75 -7.65
C PRO A 205 7.39 9.71 -7.14
N GLU A 206 6.63 10.31 -8.05
CA GLU A 206 5.56 11.27 -7.78
C GLU A 206 4.26 10.60 -7.27
N SER A 207 4.15 9.27 -7.37
CA SER A 207 2.95 8.51 -6.99
C SER A 207 2.92 8.20 -5.50
N GLY A 208 1.84 8.61 -4.83
CA GLY A 208 1.60 8.30 -3.42
C GLY A 208 1.17 6.85 -3.16
N ASN A 209 0.68 6.12 -4.16
CA ASN A 209 0.08 4.80 -3.95
C ASN A 209 1.09 3.75 -3.42
N PRO A 210 2.28 3.55 -4.01
CA PRO A 210 3.25 2.60 -3.45
C PRO A 210 3.66 2.90 -2.00
N HIS A 211 3.70 4.18 -1.61
CA HIS A 211 3.94 4.57 -0.23
C HIS A 211 2.82 4.08 0.69
N ASN A 212 1.54 4.24 0.33
CA ASN A 212 0.44 3.66 1.11
C ASN A 212 0.56 2.14 1.25
N GLN A 213 0.98 1.44 0.21
CA GLN A 213 1.16 -0.02 0.27
C GLN A 213 2.31 -0.43 1.20
N LEU A 214 3.43 0.31 1.19
CA LEU A 214 4.53 0.09 2.14
C LEU A 214 4.11 0.41 3.58
N ALA A 215 3.27 1.43 3.79
CA ALA A 215 2.69 1.71 5.11
C ALA A 215 1.85 0.53 5.60
N VAL A 216 1.03 -0.08 4.74
CA VAL A 216 0.29 -1.30 5.06
C VAL A 216 1.23 -2.44 5.49
N ILE A 217 2.33 -2.66 4.78
CA ILE A 217 3.32 -3.68 5.19
C ILE A 217 3.94 -3.33 6.56
N ALA A 218 4.30 -2.07 6.80
CA ALA A 218 4.82 -1.62 8.09
C ALA A 218 3.82 -1.90 9.23
N THR A 219 2.52 -1.68 9.01
CA THR A 219 1.49 -2.02 10.01
C THR A 219 1.40 -3.52 10.29
N TYR A 220 1.66 -4.40 9.30
CA TYR A 220 1.73 -5.85 9.55
C TYR A 220 2.93 -6.25 10.39
N ASN A 221 4.01 -5.48 10.35
CA ASN A 221 5.20 -5.68 11.20
C ASN A 221 5.09 -4.94 12.55
N ALA A 222 3.96 -4.29 12.84
CA ALA A 222 3.76 -3.45 14.02
C ALA A 222 4.82 -2.34 14.17
N ASP A 223 5.30 -1.82 13.04
CA ASP A 223 6.21 -0.68 12.92
C ASP A 223 5.38 0.57 12.57
N ASP A 224 4.80 1.18 13.59
CA ASP A 224 3.92 2.33 13.43
C ASP A 224 4.68 3.58 12.95
N PHE A 225 5.96 3.72 13.31
CA PHE A 225 6.82 4.82 12.84
C PHE A 225 7.02 4.78 11.33
N ALA A 226 7.42 3.63 10.79
CA ALA A 226 7.56 3.47 9.35
C ALA A 226 6.21 3.60 8.64
N ALA A 227 5.11 3.13 9.25
CA ALA A 227 3.77 3.29 8.70
C ALA A 227 3.38 4.78 8.60
N VAL A 228 3.60 5.57 9.65
CA VAL A 228 3.34 7.02 9.67
C VAL A 228 4.17 7.74 8.60
N TYR A 229 5.48 7.44 8.51
CA TYR A 229 6.34 7.96 7.45
C TYR A 229 5.74 7.72 6.06
N HIS A 230 5.37 6.47 5.77
CA HIS A 230 4.86 6.10 4.47
C HIS A 230 3.46 6.67 4.19
N TYR A 231 2.57 6.73 5.17
CA TYR A 231 1.26 7.37 5.00
C TYR A 231 1.40 8.87 4.74
N TYR A 232 2.24 9.59 5.48
CA TYR A 232 2.49 11.00 5.21
C TYR A 232 3.10 11.20 3.82
N ARG A 233 4.12 10.41 3.44
CA ARG A 233 4.67 10.44 2.07
C ARG A 233 3.59 10.20 1.01
N SER A 234 2.66 9.28 1.24
CA SER A 234 1.56 9.00 0.33
C SER A 234 0.64 10.21 0.09
N LEU A 235 0.56 11.11 1.06
CA LEU A 235 -0.32 12.29 1.05
C LEU A 235 0.34 13.55 0.50
N VAL A 236 1.67 13.68 0.58
CA VAL A 236 2.38 14.94 0.25
C VAL A 236 3.12 14.93 -1.08
N LEU A 237 3.06 13.83 -1.84
CA LEU A 237 3.62 13.74 -3.19
C LEU A 237 2.69 14.38 -4.22
N ARG A 238 3.21 14.63 -5.43
CA ARG A 238 2.49 15.31 -6.53
C ARG A 238 1.17 14.60 -6.91
N HIS A 239 1.15 13.28 -6.88
CA HIS A 239 -0.05 12.48 -7.11
C HIS A 239 -0.43 11.75 -5.80
N PRO A 240 -1.09 12.46 -4.86
CA PRO A 240 -1.38 11.92 -3.55
C PRO A 240 -2.39 10.78 -3.61
N PHE A 241 -2.23 9.77 -2.75
CA PHE A 241 -3.20 8.68 -2.62
C PHE A 241 -4.07 8.89 -1.39
N LEU A 242 -5.22 9.54 -1.59
CA LEU A 242 -6.07 10.06 -0.50
C LEU A 242 -6.63 8.97 0.43
N THR A 243 -6.69 7.70 0.02
CA THR A 243 -7.03 6.58 0.90
C THR A 243 -6.10 6.48 2.13
N ALA A 244 -4.85 6.97 2.01
CA ALA A 244 -3.90 7.00 3.12
C ALA A 244 -4.41 7.85 4.30
N LYS A 245 -5.33 8.79 4.07
CA LYS A 245 -5.94 9.63 5.09
C LYS A 245 -6.75 8.83 6.10
N ASP A 246 -7.61 7.93 5.61
CA ASP A 246 -8.41 7.09 6.48
C ASP A 246 -7.53 6.07 7.21
N ASN A 247 -6.50 5.55 6.53
CA ASN A 247 -5.57 4.59 7.11
C ASN A 247 -4.72 5.20 8.24
N ILE A 248 -4.16 6.40 8.04
CA ILE A 248 -3.37 7.08 9.07
C ILE A 248 -4.24 7.56 10.24
N SER A 249 -5.48 8.00 9.96
CA SER A 249 -6.44 8.35 11.01
C SER A 249 -6.73 7.15 11.93
N LEU A 250 -6.94 5.96 11.36
CA LEU A 250 -7.13 4.72 12.14
C LEU A 250 -5.89 4.33 12.96
N LEU A 251 -4.69 4.54 12.41
CA LEU A 251 -3.44 4.31 13.15
C LEU A 251 -3.34 5.28 14.33
N PHE A 252 -3.55 6.57 14.09
CA PHE A 252 -3.48 7.60 15.13
C PHE A 252 -4.56 7.44 16.21
N GLN A 253 -5.77 7.00 15.86
CA GLN A 253 -6.79 6.67 16.85
C GLN A 253 -6.33 5.59 17.83
N LYS A 254 -5.57 4.60 17.35
CA LYS A 254 -4.99 3.55 18.21
C LYS A 254 -3.82 4.06 19.06
N ALA A 255 -3.05 5.02 18.54
CA ALA A 255 -1.88 5.59 19.21
C ALA A 255 -2.22 6.56 20.37
N LYS A 256 -3.49 6.97 20.52
CA LYS A 256 -3.93 7.87 21.61
C LYS A 256 -3.76 7.29 23.01
N LYS A 257 -3.87 5.96 23.16
CA LYS A 257 -3.78 5.32 24.47
C LYS A 257 -2.31 5.32 24.95
N PRO A 258 -2.03 5.70 26.22
CA PRO A 258 -0.68 5.64 26.77
C PRO A 258 -0.09 4.23 26.65
N SER A 259 1.23 4.14 26.45
CA SER A 259 1.99 2.90 26.36
C SER A 259 1.88 2.00 27.60
N THR A 260 1.39 2.52 28.72
CA THR A 260 1.22 1.80 29.99
C THR A 260 0.08 0.76 29.99
N ASP A 261 -0.93 0.88 29.12
CA ASP A 261 -2.03 -0.08 28.98
C ASP A 261 -1.74 -1.18 27.94
N THR A 262 -0.58 -1.84 28.09
CA THR A 262 -0.18 -2.93 27.18
C THR A 262 -0.98 -4.23 27.42
N SER A 263 -1.73 -4.32 28.52
CA SER A 263 -2.52 -5.50 28.93
C SER A 263 -3.81 -5.72 28.12
N GLU A 264 -4.42 -4.67 27.54
CA GLU A 264 -5.69 -4.80 26.81
C GLU A 264 -5.54 -5.04 25.30
N ARG A 265 -4.32 -5.02 24.75
CA ARG A 265 -4.07 -5.18 23.30
C ARG A 265 -4.52 -6.54 22.73
N VAL A 266 -4.93 -7.49 23.58
CA VAL A 266 -5.20 -8.89 23.20
C VAL A 266 -6.69 -9.20 22.98
N GLN A 267 -7.67 -8.48 23.55
CA GLN A 267 -9.03 -9.03 23.69
C GLN A 267 -10.19 -8.36 22.92
N GLU A 268 -10.15 -7.08 22.55
CA GLU A 268 -11.37 -6.42 22.00
C GLU A 268 -11.58 -6.44 20.47
N ASN A 269 -10.64 -6.98 19.67
CA ASN A 269 -10.72 -6.87 18.19
C ASN A 269 -11.40 -8.08 17.49
N GLY A 270 -12.59 -8.46 17.97
CA GLY A 270 -13.37 -9.59 17.46
C GLY A 270 -14.07 -9.36 16.11
N SER A 271 -14.54 -8.14 15.80
CA SER A 271 -15.52 -7.95 14.70
C SER A 271 -15.12 -7.00 13.55
N ARG A 272 -13.94 -6.35 13.58
CA ARG A 272 -13.45 -5.51 12.46
C ARG A 272 -11.96 -5.74 12.14
N ARG A 273 -11.58 -6.99 11.89
CA ARG A 273 -10.19 -7.35 11.54
C ARG A 273 -9.84 -6.99 10.09
N ARG A 274 -9.30 -5.78 9.87
CA ARG A 274 -8.57 -5.42 8.63
C ARG A 274 -7.04 -5.41 8.83
N PHE A 275 -6.56 -5.26 10.07
CA PHE A 275 -5.14 -5.25 10.42
C PHE A 275 -4.94 -5.78 11.85
N SER A 276 -4.66 -7.08 12.00
CA SER A 276 -4.04 -7.61 13.22
C SER A 276 -3.29 -8.90 12.89
N HIS A 277 -1.98 -8.88 13.01
CA HIS A 277 -1.17 -10.08 13.21
C HIS A 277 -0.41 -9.91 14.53
N GLN A 278 -0.30 -11.02 15.24
CA GLN A 278 0.16 -11.17 16.61
C GLN A 278 1.64 -10.76 16.72
N ARG A 279 1.99 -9.86 17.66
CA ARG A 279 3.39 -9.67 18.07
C ARG A 279 3.87 -10.98 18.72
N GLN A 280 5.01 -11.51 18.27
CA GLN A 280 5.68 -12.64 18.92
C GLN A 280 6.82 -12.12 19.79
N ALA A 281 6.92 -12.66 21.00
CA ALA A 281 7.98 -12.43 21.96
C ALA A 281 9.28 -13.15 21.53
N SER A 282 10.42 -12.50 21.75
CA SER A 282 11.76 -13.03 21.46
C SER A 282 12.48 -13.56 22.72
N SER A 283 13.28 -14.61 22.55
CA SER A 283 14.10 -15.31 23.57
C SER A 283 15.15 -14.45 24.31
N PRO A 284 15.65 -14.89 25.49
CA PRO A 284 16.28 -14.04 26.51
C PRO A 284 17.79 -13.78 26.38
N ALA A 285 18.40 -13.86 25.19
CA ALA A 285 19.86 -13.87 25.05
C ALA A 285 20.53 -12.51 24.74
N ASN A 286 19.88 -11.35 24.96
CA ASN A 286 20.46 -10.07 24.54
C ASN A 286 20.00 -8.84 25.35
N SER A 287 20.10 -8.86 26.68
CA SER A 287 19.54 -7.83 27.57
C SER A 287 19.93 -6.38 27.25
N ASN A 288 21.16 -6.10 26.80
CA ASN A 288 21.59 -4.74 26.44
C ASN A 288 21.12 -4.29 25.05
N LYS A 289 21.10 -5.18 24.05
CA LYS A 289 20.50 -4.88 22.72
C LYS A 289 18.97 -4.79 22.77
N LEU A 290 18.36 -5.54 23.69
CA LEU A 290 16.92 -5.50 23.95
C LEU A 290 16.55 -4.15 24.58
N ARG A 291 17.29 -3.70 25.60
CA ARG A 291 17.11 -2.39 26.27
C ARG A 291 17.27 -1.19 25.33
N THR A 292 18.26 -1.20 24.43
CA THR A 292 18.44 -0.12 23.45
C THR A 292 17.34 -0.12 22.38
N GLY A 293 16.87 -1.31 21.96
CA GLY A 293 15.71 -1.48 21.10
C GLY A 293 14.42 -0.97 21.76
N ASP A 294 14.22 -1.28 23.03
CA ASP A 294 13.05 -0.86 23.81
C ASP A 294 12.99 0.66 23.98
N ALA A 295 14.13 1.31 24.25
CA ALA A 295 14.19 2.77 24.37
C ALA A 295 13.84 3.50 23.07
N THR A 296 14.37 3.01 21.93
CA THR A 296 14.09 3.57 20.60
C THR A 296 12.64 3.30 20.19
N GLN A 297 12.11 2.13 20.52
CA GLN A 297 10.71 1.78 20.27
C GLN A 297 9.75 2.65 21.08
N SER A 298 10.05 2.91 22.36
CA SER A 298 9.23 3.80 23.20
C SER A 298 9.25 5.22 22.63
N PHE A 299 10.43 5.74 22.30
CA PHE A 299 10.59 7.05 21.66
C PHE A 299 9.70 7.20 20.42
N PHE A 300 9.76 6.26 19.48
CA PHE A 300 8.91 6.34 18.28
C PHE A 300 7.41 6.13 18.54
N ALA A 301 7.03 5.46 19.62
CA ALA A 301 5.64 5.36 20.03
C ALA A 301 5.12 6.72 20.54
N ASP A 302 5.91 7.41 21.36
CA ASP A 302 5.61 8.75 21.85
C ASP A 302 5.62 9.79 20.72
N PHE A 303 6.57 9.69 19.78
CA PHE A 303 6.54 10.45 18.53
C PHE A 303 5.24 10.26 17.75
N THR A 304 4.81 9.01 17.61
CA THR A 304 3.57 8.66 16.90
C THR A 304 2.34 9.23 17.63
N ARG A 305 2.34 9.22 18.97
CA ARG A 305 1.30 9.84 19.78
C ARG A 305 1.29 11.36 19.62
N LEU A 306 2.45 12.01 19.62
CA LEU A 306 2.57 13.45 19.38
C LEU A 306 1.97 13.85 18.02
N HIS A 307 2.27 13.06 16.97
CA HIS A 307 1.68 13.26 15.64
C HIS A 307 0.18 12.94 15.58
N SER A 308 -0.31 12.03 16.42
CA SER A 308 -1.75 11.77 16.54
C SER A 308 -2.52 12.99 17.05
N ILE A 309 -1.96 13.74 18.01
CA ILE A 309 -2.53 14.98 18.55
C ILE A 309 -2.61 16.05 17.46
N LEU A 310 -1.51 16.24 16.73
CA LEU A 310 -1.43 17.20 15.62
C LEU A 310 -2.43 16.89 14.50
N TYR A 311 -2.51 15.62 14.10
CA TYR A 311 -3.36 15.19 12.99
C TYR A 311 -4.85 15.20 13.34
N LEU A 312 -5.21 14.65 14.51
CA LEU A 312 -6.61 14.49 14.93
C LEU A 312 -7.16 15.74 15.65
N ARG A 313 -6.28 16.65 16.10
CA ARG A 313 -6.65 17.88 16.84
C ARG A 313 -7.38 17.58 18.16
N GLU A 314 -6.99 16.49 18.79
CA GLU A 314 -7.50 16.00 20.06
C GLU A 314 -6.35 15.92 21.06
N ASP A 315 -6.64 16.04 22.36
CA ASP A 315 -5.62 16.00 23.44
C ASP A 315 -4.53 17.09 23.27
N ILE A 316 -4.92 18.27 22.81
CA ILE A 316 -4.01 19.39 22.52
C ILE A 316 -3.31 19.89 23.81
N GLU A 317 -3.97 19.78 24.97
CA GLU A 317 -3.44 20.22 26.26
C GLU A 317 -2.17 19.46 26.66
N SER A 318 -2.10 18.16 26.34
CA SER A 318 -0.92 17.33 26.62
C SER A 318 0.23 17.51 25.63
N TYR A 319 0.03 18.28 24.54
CA TYR A 319 1.02 18.40 23.47
C TYR A 319 2.36 18.97 23.94
N LEU A 320 2.34 20.06 24.72
CA LEU A 320 3.58 20.78 25.10
C LEU A 320 4.46 19.94 26.03
N GLU A 321 3.85 19.22 26.96
CA GLU A 321 4.54 18.30 27.85
C GLU A 321 5.16 17.15 27.05
N LEU A 322 4.37 16.46 26.22
CA LEU A 322 4.85 15.36 25.38
C LEU A 322 5.96 15.80 24.43
N LYS A 323 5.83 16.97 23.79
CA LYS A 323 6.87 17.52 22.93
C LYS A 323 8.18 17.74 23.68
N THR A 324 8.12 18.25 24.91
CA THR A 324 9.33 18.50 25.73
C THR A 324 10.02 17.20 26.08
N LEU A 325 9.26 16.18 26.49
CA LEU A 325 9.77 14.83 26.76
C LEU A 325 10.41 14.21 25.51
N GLU A 326 9.74 14.34 24.36
CA GLU A 326 10.20 13.84 23.07
C GLU A 326 11.53 14.49 22.64
N LEU A 327 11.67 15.81 22.78
CA LEU A 327 12.90 16.54 22.45
C LEU A 327 14.07 16.14 23.36
N ASN A 328 13.81 16.02 24.66
CA ASN A 328 14.82 15.52 25.61
C ASN A 328 15.26 14.10 25.23
N LYS A 329 14.32 13.23 24.84
CA LYS A 329 14.65 11.86 24.46
C LYS A 329 15.41 11.79 23.13
N LEU A 330 15.04 12.62 22.16
CA LEU A 330 15.79 12.77 20.90
C LEU A 330 17.24 13.16 21.17
N LYS A 331 17.48 14.11 22.08
CA LYS A 331 18.82 14.53 22.51
C LYS A 331 19.63 13.36 23.06
N GLU A 332 19.07 12.65 24.05
CA GLU A 332 19.72 11.49 24.68
C GLU A 332 20.08 10.40 23.65
N LEU A 333 19.12 10.01 22.81
CA LEU A 333 19.31 8.93 21.84
C LEU A 333 20.30 9.31 20.73
N THR A 334 20.33 10.59 20.33
CA THR A 334 21.27 11.09 19.32
C THR A 334 22.70 11.12 19.88
N GLN A 335 22.92 11.64 21.09
CA GLN A 335 24.23 11.63 21.76
C GLN A 335 24.75 10.20 21.97
N ALA A 336 23.86 9.29 22.33
CA ALA A 336 24.18 7.88 22.49
C ALA A 336 24.36 7.13 21.15
N ARG A 337 24.16 7.79 19.99
CA ARG A 337 24.22 7.22 18.64
C ARG A 337 23.32 5.99 18.48
N LEU A 338 22.14 6.03 19.10
CA LEU A 338 21.15 4.95 19.06
C LEU A 338 20.14 5.09 17.92
N LEU A 339 20.10 6.26 17.26
CA LEU A 339 19.27 6.51 16.07
C LEU A 339 20.15 6.42 14.82
N ASP A 340 19.71 5.65 13.83
CA ASP A 340 20.36 5.59 12.54
C ASP A 340 19.96 6.76 11.61
N THR A 341 20.72 6.98 10.54
CA THR A 341 20.48 8.08 9.60
C THR A 341 19.11 7.98 8.91
N ASP A 342 18.63 6.77 8.61
CA ASP A 342 17.33 6.57 7.95
C ASP A 342 16.19 6.94 8.90
N GLN A 343 16.30 6.59 10.17
CA GLN A 343 15.39 6.99 11.24
C GLN A 343 15.33 8.51 11.41
N LEU A 344 16.48 9.19 11.49
CA LEU A 344 16.55 10.65 11.61
C LEU A 344 15.94 11.37 10.40
N LEU A 345 16.20 10.86 9.19
CA LEU A 345 15.60 11.39 7.96
C LEU A 345 14.08 11.19 7.94
N LYS A 346 13.59 10.00 8.29
CA LYS A 346 12.14 9.72 8.38
C LYS A 346 11.46 10.60 9.41
N PHE A 347 12.07 10.75 10.59
CA PHE A 347 11.59 11.62 11.66
C PHE A 347 11.42 13.07 11.18
N THR A 348 12.45 13.61 10.53
CA THR A 348 12.43 14.97 9.96
C THR A 348 11.37 15.12 8.89
N VAL A 349 11.28 14.17 7.95
CA VAL A 349 10.28 14.17 6.87
C VAL A 349 8.86 14.09 7.42
N ILE A 350 8.62 13.30 8.48
CA ILE A 350 7.31 13.22 9.13
C ILE A 350 6.90 14.59 9.67
N ASN A 351 7.80 15.31 10.37
CA ASN A 351 7.50 16.64 10.92
C ASN A 351 7.10 17.63 9.81
N MET A 352 7.86 17.67 8.71
CA MET A 352 7.57 18.56 7.58
C MET A 352 6.28 18.16 6.84
N ALA A 353 6.07 16.86 6.62
CA ALA A 353 4.88 16.37 5.94
C ALA A 353 3.60 16.58 6.76
N ALA A 354 3.68 16.44 8.08
CA ALA A 354 2.55 16.71 8.99
C ALA A 354 2.07 18.17 8.84
N LEU A 355 2.97 19.15 8.79
CA LEU A 355 2.63 20.54 8.56
C LEU A 355 1.90 20.75 7.22
N PHE A 356 2.42 20.16 6.14
CA PHE A 356 1.77 20.22 4.83
C PHE A 356 0.35 19.63 4.87
N VAL A 357 0.19 18.47 5.49
CA VAL A 357 -1.11 17.79 5.63
C VAL A 357 -2.09 18.63 6.44
N ILE A 358 -1.66 19.19 7.58
CA ILE A 358 -2.48 20.09 8.42
C ILE A 358 -3.01 21.28 7.61
N ARG A 359 -2.13 21.90 6.80
CA ARG A 359 -2.47 23.08 6.01
C ARG A 359 -3.40 22.77 4.84
N HIS A 360 -3.03 21.77 4.04
CA HIS A 360 -3.55 21.59 2.68
C HIS A 360 -4.51 20.41 2.52
N ILE A 361 -4.44 19.40 3.38
CA ILE A 361 -5.29 18.22 3.24
C ILE A 361 -6.42 18.31 4.26
N SER A 362 -7.62 18.61 3.75
CA SER A 362 -8.83 18.69 4.57
C SER A 362 -9.01 17.42 5.39
N SER A 363 -8.95 17.53 6.71
CA SER A 363 -9.06 16.45 7.68
C SER A 363 -10.49 15.95 7.85
N GLY A 364 -11.24 15.74 6.76
CA GLY A 364 -12.47 14.91 6.76
C GLY A 364 -13.61 15.40 7.66
N GLU A 365 -13.47 16.59 8.24
CA GLU A 365 -14.55 17.32 8.87
C GLU A 365 -15.57 17.62 7.75
N LYS A 366 -16.48 16.67 7.52
CA LYS A 366 -17.78 17.01 6.96
C LYS A 366 -18.36 17.99 7.97
N VAL A 367 -18.23 19.27 7.67
CA VAL A 367 -19.03 20.31 8.31
C VAL A 367 -20.46 20.02 7.87
N GLN A 368 -21.12 19.09 8.58
CA GLN A 368 -22.56 19.11 8.64
C GLN A 368 -22.90 20.46 9.25
N SER A 369 -23.65 21.23 8.48
CA SER A 369 -24.01 22.62 8.67
C SER A 369 -24.86 22.82 9.91
N ASP A 370 -24.28 22.68 11.10
CA ASP A 370 -24.95 23.04 12.35
C ASP A 370 -23.94 23.62 13.36
N ASN A 371 -24.13 24.91 13.66
CA ASN A 371 -23.44 25.78 14.62
C ASN A 371 -22.10 26.43 14.23
N GLY A 372 -22.14 27.75 13.99
CA GLY A 372 -20.96 28.61 13.76
C GLY A 372 -19.94 28.61 14.90
N GLN A 373 -20.33 28.26 16.14
CA GLN A 373 -19.38 28.12 17.26
C GLN A 373 -18.45 26.91 17.10
N LYS A 374 -18.95 25.78 16.56
CA LYS A 374 -18.11 24.60 16.28
C LYS A 374 -17.10 24.88 15.19
N ALA A 375 -17.49 25.61 14.15
CA ALA A 375 -16.60 26.03 13.07
C ALA A 375 -15.48 26.96 13.56
N LYS A 376 -15.81 27.95 14.41
CA LYS A 376 -14.81 28.83 15.05
C LYS A 376 -13.83 28.05 15.93
N ASN A 377 -14.32 27.11 16.74
CA ASN A 377 -13.47 26.27 17.59
C ASN A 377 -12.56 25.35 16.75
N ALA A 378 -13.06 24.73 15.69
CA ALA A 378 -12.27 23.91 14.78
C ALA A 378 -11.17 24.71 14.07
N HIS A 379 -11.50 25.93 13.63
CA HIS A 379 -10.53 26.85 13.03
C HIS A 379 -9.44 27.26 14.03
N SER A 380 -9.82 27.63 15.25
CA SER A 380 -8.87 27.98 16.32
C SER A 380 -7.93 26.81 16.64
N LYS A 381 -8.45 25.58 16.71
CA LYS A 381 -7.64 24.37 16.90
C LYS A 381 -6.68 24.14 15.74
N LYS A 382 -7.13 24.31 14.49
CA LYS A 382 -6.29 24.19 13.29
C LYS A 382 -5.09 25.14 13.34
N VAL A 383 -5.33 26.42 13.64
CA VAL A 383 -4.27 27.44 13.74
C VAL A 383 -3.26 27.08 14.84
N LEU A 384 -3.76 26.60 15.98
CA LEU A 384 -2.90 26.19 17.09
C LEU A 384 -2.01 24.99 16.75
N VAL A 385 -2.58 23.91 16.18
CA VAL A 385 -1.78 22.74 15.79
C VAL A 385 -0.81 23.04 14.65
N GLU A 386 -1.12 23.99 13.77
CA GLU A 386 -0.20 24.48 12.76
C GLU A 386 1.01 25.16 13.39
N LYS A 387 0.79 26.06 14.35
CA LYS A 387 1.88 26.69 15.14
C LYS A 387 2.72 25.62 15.85
N PHE A 388 2.08 24.64 16.46
CA PHE A 388 2.76 23.53 17.12
C PHE A 388 3.63 22.71 16.16
N ALA A 389 3.11 22.34 14.99
CA ALA A 389 3.87 21.62 13.97
C ALA A 389 5.09 22.41 13.47
N VAL A 390 4.95 23.73 13.25
CA VAL A 390 6.09 24.59 12.89
C VAL A 390 7.15 24.59 13.99
N LEU A 391 6.74 24.81 15.24
CA LEU A 391 7.68 24.82 16.36
C LEU A 391 8.33 23.45 16.57
N LEU A 392 7.62 22.34 16.35
CA LEU A 392 8.20 21.00 16.40
C LEU A 392 9.31 20.81 15.36
N ILE A 393 9.11 21.28 14.13
CA ILE A 393 10.14 21.23 13.09
C ILE A 393 11.38 22.03 13.54
N LEU A 394 11.19 23.27 14.00
CA LEU A 394 12.31 24.13 14.39
C LEU A 394 13.08 23.56 15.59
N ASP A 395 12.37 23.15 16.64
CA ASP A 395 13.01 22.66 17.86
C ASP A 395 13.70 21.31 17.63
N THR A 396 13.14 20.43 16.80
CA THR A 396 13.80 19.17 16.45
C THR A 396 15.06 19.38 15.62
N LEU A 397 15.04 20.31 14.64
CA LEU A 397 16.24 20.66 13.87
C LEU A 397 17.30 21.34 14.74
N SER A 398 16.90 22.25 15.64
CA SER A 398 17.84 22.88 16.60
C SER A 398 18.48 21.84 17.50
N THR A 399 17.68 20.92 18.04
CA THR A 399 18.17 19.82 18.89
C THR A 399 19.20 18.97 18.14
N LEU A 400 18.94 18.64 16.87
CA LEU A 400 19.88 17.84 16.06
C LEU A 400 21.14 18.60 15.65
N LEU A 401 21.09 19.93 15.52
CA LEU A 401 22.26 20.76 15.20
C LEU A 401 23.19 20.96 16.40
N GLU A 402 22.65 20.94 17.61
CA GLU A 402 23.41 21.10 18.85
C GLU A 402 24.20 19.84 19.24
N MET A 403 23.81 18.67 18.71
CA MET A 403 24.39 17.35 19.01
C MET A 403 25.41 16.93 17.95
#